data_AF-M0F4R1-F1
#
_entry.id   AF-M0F4R1-F1
#
_cell.length_a   1.000
_cell.length_b   1.000
_cell.length_c   1.000
_cell.angle_alpha   90.00
_cell.angle_beta   90.00
_cell.angle_gamma   90.00
#
_symmetry.space_group_name_H-M   'P 1'
#
loop_
_entity.id
_entity.type
_entity.pdbx_description
1 polymer ?
#
loop_
_entity_poly.entity_id
_entity_poly.type
_entity_poly.pdbx_seq_one_letter_code
_entity_poly.pdbx_strand_id
1 'polypeptide(L)'
;MEFRARDHVRGLTALLSVLSLALVFGAALGAIPRAAIPTAPAAALNAIPHVNAVISTVAIVTILAGVRFVRRGDIERHRRMMLASFLLFATFLVLYLYKVVVQGTAEFPGPDAVYQFVYLPTLAIHILLAVVCVPVVYYALLLALTRPITEVFGTEHARFGRVAASLWLVSFVLGNVVYVLLYVIY
;
A
#
# COMPACT_ATOMS: atom_id res chain seq x y z
N MET A 1 -1.24 27.77 -21.89
CA MET A 1 -1.81 27.61 -20.54
C MET A 1 -0.89 26.69 -19.76
N GLU A 2 -0.37 27.12 -18.61
CA GLU A 2 0.52 26.34 -17.74
C GLU A 2 -0.26 25.16 -17.14
N PHE A 3 0.22 23.92 -17.30
CA PHE A 3 -0.40 22.76 -16.65
C PHE A 3 -0.16 22.82 -15.14
N ARG A 4 -1.15 23.29 -14.37
CA ARG A 4 -1.08 23.30 -12.90
C ARG A 4 -1.76 22.05 -12.35
N ALA A 5 -0.98 21.19 -11.68
CA ALA A 5 -1.45 19.94 -11.11
C ALA A 5 -2.65 20.11 -10.15
N ARG A 6 -2.72 21.25 -9.45
CA ARG A 6 -3.80 21.60 -8.51
C ARG A 6 -5.19 21.69 -9.16
N ASP A 7 -5.23 21.99 -10.47
CA ASP A 7 -6.47 22.16 -11.24
C ASP A 7 -6.96 20.82 -11.83
N HIS A 8 -6.10 19.79 -11.79
CA HIS A 8 -6.34 18.48 -12.40
C HIS A 8 -6.26 17.31 -11.41
N VAL A 9 -6.41 17.57 -10.10
CA VAL A 9 -6.23 16.57 -9.02
C VAL A 9 -7.02 15.29 -9.28
N ARG A 10 -8.29 15.39 -9.71
CA ARG A 10 -9.13 14.21 -10.02
C ARG A 10 -8.59 13.43 -11.22
N GLY A 11 -8.20 14.10 -12.30
CA GLY A 11 -7.63 13.47 -13.48
C GLY A 11 -6.29 12.79 -13.19
N LEU A 12 -5.41 13.46 -12.44
CA LEU A 12 -4.14 12.89 -11.99
C LEU A 12 -4.35 11.69 -11.06
N THR A 13 -5.32 11.77 -10.13
CA THR A 13 -5.68 10.64 -9.27
C THR A 13 -6.10 9.44 -10.12
N ALA A 14 -7.00 9.63 -11.07
CA ALA A 14 -7.49 8.56 -11.93
C ALA A 14 -6.34 7.95 -12.75
N LEU A 15 -5.53 8.79 -13.40
CA LEU A 15 -4.39 8.35 -14.19
C LEU A 15 -3.38 7.54 -13.35
N LEU A 16 -2.92 8.08 -12.23
CA LEU A 16 -1.95 7.41 -11.35
C LEU A 16 -2.50 6.11 -10.78
N SER A 17 -3.79 6.08 -10.44
CA SER A 17 -4.45 4.87 -9.92
C SER A 17 -4.54 3.79 -11.00
N VAL A 18 -4.97 4.15 -12.21
CA VAL A 18 -5.06 3.21 -13.34
C VAL A 18 -3.68 2.66 -13.68
N LEU A 19 -2.65 3.51 -13.78
CA LEU A 19 -1.28 3.07 -14.06
C LEU A 19 -0.75 2.15 -12.97
N SER A 20 -0.96 2.49 -11.70
CA SER A 20 -0.49 1.69 -10.57
C SER A 20 -1.20 0.35 -10.48
N LEU A 21 -2.53 0.33 -10.64
CA LEU A 21 -3.30 -0.91 -10.62
C LEU A 21 -3.00 -1.78 -11.85
N ALA A 22 -2.83 -1.19 -13.03
CA ALA A 22 -2.41 -1.91 -14.22
C ALA A 22 -1.03 -2.57 -14.03
N LEU A 23 -0.08 -1.87 -13.39
CA LEU A 23 1.22 -2.46 -13.03
C LEU A 23 1.07 -3.62 -12.04
N VAL A 24 0.28 -3.44 -10.97
CA VAL A 24 0.05 -4.47 -9.94
C VAL A 24 -0.59 -5.72 -10.54
N PHE A 25 -1.69 -5.56 -11.27
CA PHE A 25 -2.38 -6.70 -11.89
C PHE A 25 -1.58 -7.29 -13.04
N GLY A 26 -0.88 -6.48 -13.84
CA GLY A 26 0.01 -6.97 -14.90
C GLY A 26 1.14 -7.84 -14.34
N ALA A 27 1.76 -7.42 -13.23
CA ALA A 27 2.76 -8.23 -12.53
C ALA A 27 2.14 -9.51 -11.93
N ALA A 28 1.00 -9.40 -11.26
CA ALA A 28 0.35 -10.53 -10.60
C ALA A 28 -0.21 -11.58 -11.59
N LEU A 29 -0.68 -11.15 -12.77
CA LEU A 29 -1.21 -12.02 -13.83
C LEU A 29 -0.12 -12.54 -14.78
N GLY A 30 1.16 -12.24 -14.51
CA GLY A 30 2.29 -12.74 -15.31
C GLY A 30 2.45 -12.07 -16.67
N ALA A 31 1.88 -10.88 -16.89
CA ALA A 31 2.06 -10.11 -18.12
C ALA A 31 3.48 -9.53 -18.25
N ILE A 32 4.25 -9.49 -17.15
CA ILE A 32 5.64 -9.05 -17.14
C ILE A 32 6.56 -10.27 -17.33
N PRO A 33 7.31 -10.36 -18.45
CA PRO A 33 8.19 -11.49 -18.69
C PRO A 33 9.31 -11.57 -17.66
N ARG A 34 9.51 -12.75 -17.06
CA ARG A 34 10.59 -12.97 -16.07
C ARG A 34 11.98 -12.63 -16.62
N ALA A 35 12.20 -12.89 -17.90
CA ALA A 35 13.46 -12.58 -18.58
C ALA A 35 13.80 -11.09 -18.63
N ALA A 36 12.81 -10.20 -18.45
CA ALA A 36 13.03 -8.76 -18.41
C ALA A 36 13.54 -8.26 -17.05
N ILE A 37 13.51 -9.09 -16.00
CA ILE A 37 13.86 -8.70 -14.64
C ILE A 37 15.12 -9.45 -14.17
N PRO A 38 16.18 -8.74 -13.71
CA PRO A 38 17.34 -9.37 -13.10
C PRO A 38 16.96 -10.20 -11.87
N THR A 39 17.44 -11.44 -11.82
CA THR A 39 17.16 -12.36 -10.71
C THR A 39 18.16 -12.14 -9.56
N ALA A 40 17.63 -11.90 -8.37
CA ALA A 40 18.41 -11.84 -7.14
C ALA A 40 18.69 -13.25 -6.60
N PRO A 41 19.70 -13.43 -5.72
CA PRO A 41 19.94 -14.69 -5.04
C PRO A 41 18.71 -15.18 -4.26
N ALA A 42 18.51 -16.50 -4.20
CA ALA A 42 17.36 -17.10 -3.51
C ALA A 42 17.20 -16.64 -2.06
N ALA A 43 18.31 -16.45 -1.33
CA ALA A 43 18.29 -15.93 0.04
C ALA A 43 17.66 -14.52 0.12
N ALA A 44 17.96 -13.64 -0.84
CA ALA A 44 17.38 -12.30 -0.89
C ALA A 44 15.88 -12.37 -1.21
N LEU A 45 15.48 -13.21 -2.16
CA LEU A 45 14.08 -13.41 -2.52
C LEU A 45 13.25 -13.98 -1.36
N ASN A 46 13.80 -14.94 -0.62
CA ASN A 46 13.16 -15.54 0.54
C ASN A 46 13.10 -14.57 1.74
N ALA A 47 13.98 -13.57 1.81
CA ALA A 47 13.93 -12.52 2.83
C ALA A 47 12.82 -11.49 2.59
N ILE A 48 12.36 -11.32 1.34
CA ILE A 48 11.39 -10.29 0.96
C ILE A 48 10.09 -10.35 1.80
N PRO A 49 9.42 -11.50 1.98
CA PRO A 49 8.20 -11.56 2.79
C PRO A 49 8.40 -11.08 4.23
N HIS A 50 9.54 -11.43 4.84
CA HIS A 50 9.89 -11.01 6.20
C HIS A 50 10.15 -9.49 6.27
N VAL A 51 10.90 -8.95 5.31
CA VAL A 51 11.13 -7.50 5.19
C VAL A 51 9.81 -6.76 4.98
N ASN A 52 8.93 -7.27 4.13
CA ASN A 52 7.62 -6.70 3.88
C ASN A 52 6.69 -6.71 5.12
N ALA A 53 6.77 -7.74 5.96
CA ALA A 53 6.05 -7.78 7.23
C ALA A 53 6.57 -6.71 8.21
N VAL A 54 7.90 -6.51 8.28
CA VAL A 54 8.50 -5.43 9.07
C VAL A 54 8.08 -4.06 8.54
N ILE A 55 8.18 -3.83 7.22
CA ILE A 55 7.74 -2.59 6.58
C ILE A 55 6.26 -2.30 6.89
N SER A 56 5.39 -3.32 6.78
CA SER A 56 3.96 -3.20 7.09
C SER A 56 3.72 -2.81 8.55
N THR A 57 4.47 -3.42 9.47
CA THR A 57 4.40 -3.10 10.90
C THR A 57 4.87 -1.68 11.20
N VAL A 58 5.96 -1.23 10.59
CA VAL A 58 6.43 0.15 10.71
C VAL A 58 5.41 1.12 10.11
N ALA A 59 4.80 0.78 8.96
CA ALA A 59 3.77 1.60 8.32
C ALA A 59 2.54 1.77 9.22
N ILE A 60 2.10 0.72 9.92
CA ILE A 60 1.03 0.82 10.93
C ILE A 60 1.38 1.87 11.99
N VAL A 61 2.60 1.82 12.53
CA VAL A 61 3.06 2.76 13.57
C VAL A 61 3.11 4.19 13.03
N THR A 62 3.63 4.41 11.81
CA THR A 62 3.70 5.75 11.22
C THR A 62 2.31 6.30 10.91
N ILE A 63 1.37 5.47 10.46
CA ILE A 63 -0.02 5.90 10.23
C ILE A 63 -0.67 6.34 11.55
N LEU A 64 -0.58 5.51 12.59
CA LEU A 64 -1.13 5.83 13.91
C LEU A 64 -0.51 7.10 14.51
N ALA A 65 0.80 7.26 14.39
CA ALA A 65 1.51 8.46 14.81
C ALA A 65 1.03 9.71 14.04
N GLY A 66 0.91 9.61 12.71
CA GLY A 66 0.43 10.71 11.88
C GLY A 66 -1.02 11.11 12.19
N VAL A 67 -1.91 10.15 12.47
CA VAL A 67 -3.28 10.42 12.94
C VAL A 67 -3.27 11.10 14.31
N ARG A 68 -2.34 10.72 15.20
CA ARG A 68 -2.20 11.36 16.52
C ARG A 68 -1.68 12.80 16.40
N PHE A 69 -0.74 13.07 15.51
CA PHE A 69 -0.21 14.42 15.30
C PHE A 69 -1.27 15.39 14.74
N VAL A 70 -2.06 14.97 13.74
CA VAL A 70 -3.12 15.84 13.20
C VAL A 70 -4.21 16.14 14.23
N ARG A 71 -4.55 15.18 15.10
CA ARG A 71 -5.49 15.39 16.23
C ARG A 71 -4.97 16.38 17.27
N ARG A 72 -3.65 16.59 17.35
CA ARG A 72 -2.99 17.58 18.22
C ARG A 72 -2.73 18.91 17.53
N GLY A 73 -3.14 19.06 16.27
CA GLY A 73 -2.85 20.25 15.45
C GLY A 73 -1.42 20.30 14.89
N ASP A 74 -0.60 19.26 15.07
CA ASP A 74 0.77 19.20 14.56
C ASP A 74 0.79 18.70 13.11
N ILE A 75 0.50 19.63 12.18
CA ILE A 75 0.34 19.33 10.76
C ILE A 75 1.66 18.92 10.10
N GLU A 76 2.78 19.50 10.52
CA GLU A 76 4.08 19.18 9.92
C GLU A 76 4.52 17.75 10.27
N ARG A 77 4.36 17.33 11.53
CA ARG A 77 4.64 15.92 11.89
C ARG A 77 3.65 14.97 11.25
N HIS A 78 2.36 15.34 11.14
CA HIS A 78 1.38 14.56 10.39
C HIS A 78 1.85 14.32 8.94
N ARG A 79 2.22 15.39 8.24
CA ARG A 79 2.70 15.35 6.85
C ARG A 79 3.91 14.43 6.70
N ARG A 80 4.91 14.57 7.57
CA ARG A 80 6.10 13.72 7.59
C ARG A 80 5.76 12.24 7.78
N MET A 81 4.86 11.92 8.70
CA MET A 81 4.43 10.54 8.95
C MET A 81 3.63 9.94 7.79
N MET A 82 2.74 10.72 7.15
CA MET A 82 1.99 10.25 5.98
C MET A 82 2.89 10.01 4.77
N LEU A 83 3.87 10.89 4.53
CA LEU A 83 4.87 10.70 3.48
C LEU A 83 5.76 9.47 3.75
N ALA A 84 6.21 9.28 5.00
CA ALA A 84 6.95 8.07 5.38
C ALA A 84 6.12 6.80 5.16
N SER A 85 4.84 6.82 5.54
CA SER A 85 3.90 5.69 5.32
C SER A 85 3.73 5.38 3.83
N PHE A 86 3.63 6.42 2.98
CA PHE A 86 3.55 6.27 1.54
C PHE A 86 4.82 5.66 0.93
N LEU A 87 6.00 6.12 1.37
CA LEU A 87 7.27 5.54 0.91
C LEU A 87 7.41 4.07 1.34
N LEU A 88 7.06 3.75 2.59
CA LEU A 88 7.04 2.37 3.09
C LEU A 88 6.10 1.49 2.25
N PHE A 89 4.89 1.97 1.94
CA PHE A 89 3.96 1.27 1.06
C PHE A 89 4.52 1.06 -0.35
N ALA A 90 5.13 2.09 -0.94
CA ALA A 90 5.74 1.98 -2.27
C ALA A 90 6.89 0.95 -2.26
N THR A 91 7.75 0.97 -1.24
CA THR A 91 8.83 -0.03 -1.07
C THR A 91 8.26 -1.43 -0.90
N PHE A 92 7.25 -1.61 -0.05
CA PHE A 92 6.53 -2.88 0.12
C PHE A 92 6.03 -3.41 -1.22
N LEU A 93 5.38 -2.56 -2.00
CA LEU A 93 4.78 -2.94 -3.29
C LEU A 93 5.85 -3.34 -4.30
N VAL A 94 6.94 -2.57 -4.41
CA VAL A 94 8.06 -2.91 -5.30
C VAL A 94 8.65 -4.27 -4.94
N LEU A 95 8.96 -4.50 -3.66
CA LEU A 95 9.51 -5.77 -3.21
C LEU A 95 8.55 -6.94 -3.45
N TYR A 96 7.26 -6.75 -3.15
CA TYR A 96 6.22 -7.75 -3.36
C TYR A 96 6.08 -8.12 -4.84
N LEU A 97 5.91 -7.13 -5.71
CA LEU A 97 5.76 -7.36 -7.16
C LEU A 97 7.02 -7.98 -7.75
N TYR A 98 8.20 -7.55 -7.32
CA TYR A 98 9.47 -8.16 -7.74
C TYR A 98 9.49 -9.66 -7.42
N LYS A 99 9.17 -10.04 -6.17
CA LYS A 99 9.09 -11.45 -5.75
C LYS A 99 8.04 -12.22 -6.55
N VAL A 100 6.86 -11.64 -6.76
CA VAL A 100 5.76 -12.27 -7.51
C VAL A 100 6.15 -12.52 -8.97
N VAL A 101 6.79 -11.57 -9.64
CA VAL A 101 7.23 -11.78 -11.02
C VAL A 101 8.30 -12.88 -11.08
N VAL A 102 9.30 -12.84 -10.19
CA VAL A 102 10.45 -13.77 -10.24
C VAL A 102 10.09 -15.19 -9.80
N GLN A 103 9.41 -15.35 -8.66
CA GLN A 103 9.13 -16.66 -8.04
C GLN A 103 7.65 -17.08 -8.10
N GLY A 104 6.73 -16.17 -8.39
CA GLY A 104 5.30 -16.41 -8.26
C GLY A 104 4.75 -16.16 -6.85
N THR A 105 3.46 -16.47 -6.68
CA THR A 105 2.78 -16.38 -5.39
C THR A 105 3.18 -17.54 -4.48
N ALA A 106 3.17 -17.31 -3.16
CA ALA A 106 3.40 -18.39 -2.20
C ALA A 106 2.19 -19.33 -2.13
N GLU A 107 2.45 -20.62 -2.06
CA GLU A 107 1.43 -21.63 -1.73
C GLU A 107 1.25 -21.69 -0.22
N PHE A 108 0.02 -21.94 0.23
CA PHE A 108 -0.28 -22.04 1.65
C PHE A 108 0.07 -23.45 2.16
N PRO A 109 0.98 -23.58 3.16
CA PRO A 109 1.47 -24.89 3.60
C PRO A 109 0.59 -25.61 4.64
N GLY A 110 -0.43 -24.93 5.18
CA GLY A 110 -1.29 -25.47 6.24
C GLY A 110 -2.49 -26.29 5.75
N PRO A 111 -3.36 -26.76 6.68
CA PRO A 111 -4.53 -27.57 6.36
C PRO A 111 -5.56 -26.87 5.45
N ASP A 112 -6.22 -27.63 4.58
CA ASP A 112 -7.24 -27.12 3.63
C ASP A 112 -8.35 -26.31 4.30
N ALA A 113 -8.79 -26.72 5.50
CA ALA A 113 -9.82 -25.99 6.23
C ALA A 113 -9.36 -24.56 6.60
N VAL A 114 -8.11 -24.39 7.02
CA VAL A 114 -7.56 -23.07 7.35
C VAL A 114 -7.31 -22.26 6.08
N TYR A 115 -6.82 -22.92 5.03
CA TYR A 115 -6.66 -22.31 3.71
C TYR A 115 -7.98 -21.69 3.20
N GLN A 116 -9.05 -22.47 3.18
CA GLN A 116 -10.33 -22.09 2.58
C GLN A 116 -11.13 -21.09 3.42
N PHE A 117 -11.17 -21.28 4.74
CA PHE A 117 -12.08 -20.51 5.61
C PHE A 117 -11.41 -19.35 6.33
N VAL A 118 -10.07 -19.31 6.40
CA VAL A 118 -9.34 -18.26 7.10
C VAL A 118 -8.41 -17.51 6.15
N TYR A 119 -7.49 -18.22 5.49
CA TYR A 119 -6.46 -17.60 4.66
C TYR A 119 -7.05 -16.89 3.43
N LEU A 120 -7.85 -17.59 2.62
CA LEU A 120 -8.42 -17.01 1.39
C LEU A 120 -9.34 -15.81 1.65
N PRO A 121 -10.28 -15.83 2.62
CA PRO A 121 -11.10 -14.66 2.92
C PRO A 121 -10.26 -13.48 3.44
N THR A 122 -9.29 -13.74 4.31
CA THR A 122 -8.37 -12.70 4.83
C THR A 122 -7.57 -12.06 3.71
N LEU A 123 -6.99 -12.89 2.82
CA LEU A 123 -6.23 -12.44 1.67
C LEU A 123 -7.10 -11.65 0.69
N ALA A 124 -8.32 -12.12 0.41
CA ALA A 124 -9.26 -11.44 -0.48
C ALA A 124 -9.64 -10.06 0.06
N ILE A 125 -9.97 -9.95 1.35
CA ILE A 125 -10.28 -8.68 2.00
C ILE A 125 -9.05 -7.76 1.97
N HIS A 126 -7.86 -8.27 2.32
CA HIS A 126 -6.62 -7.50 2.26
C HIS A 126 -6.38 -6.88 0.88
N ILE A 127 -6.48 -7.69 -0.19
CA ILE A 127 -6.28 -7.25 -1.57
C ILE A 127 -7.35 -6.24 -1.97
N LEU A 128 -8.63 -6.50 -1.68
CA LEU A 128 -9.72 -5.58 -2.02
C LEU A 128 -9.51 -4.21 -1.35
N LEU A 129 -9.18 -4.20 -0.06
CA LEU A 129 -8.88 -2.97 0.67
C LEU A 129 -7.66 -2.27 0.08
N ALA A 130 -6.60 -2.99 -0.29
CA ALA A 130 -5.42 -2.41 -0.93
C ALA A 130 -5.78 -1.74 -2.26
N VAL A 131 -6.56 -2.40 -3.12
CA VAL A 131 -7.01 -1.86 -4.42
C VAL A 131 -7.85 -0.60 -4.25
N VAL A 132 -8.83 -0.60 -3.35
CA VAL A 132 -9.68 0.57 -3.08
C VAL A 132 -8.89 1.71 -2.43
N CYS A 133 -7.85 1.39 -1.65
CA CYS A 133 -7.02 2.38 -0.97
C CYS A 133 -6.21 3.24 -1.95
N VAL A 134 -5.71 2.67 -3.06
CA VAL A 134 -4.85 3.38 -4.04
C VAL A 134 -5.43 4.72 -4.51
N PRO A 135 -6.64 4.80 -5.10
CA PRO A 135 -7.20 6.08 -5.54
C PRO A 135 -7.48 7.04 -4.40
N VAL A 136 -7.86 6.53 -3.22
CA VAL A 136 -8.16 7.35 -2.05
C VAL A 136 -6.90 8.02 -1.48
N VAL A 137 -5.79 7.28 -1.43
CA VAL A 137 -4.48 7.79 -1.02
C VAL A 137 -3.94 8.81 -2.03
N TYR A 138 -4.00 8.51 -3.34
CA TYR A 138 -3.57 9.47 -4.35
C TYR A 138 -4.36 10.77 -4.29
N TYR A 139 -5.68 10.70 -4.14
CA TYR A 139 -6.50 11.89 -4.03
C TYR A 139 -6.14 12.74 -2.82
N ALA A 140 -6.00 12.12 -1.64
CA ALA A 140 -5.62 12.83 -0.42
C ALA A 140 -4.22 13.45 -0.50
N LEU A 141 -3.23 12.72 -1.05
CA LEU A 141 -1.86 13.20 -1.25
C LEU A 141 -1.80 14.33 -2.27
N LEU A 142 -2.47 14.20 -3.41
CA LEU A 142 -2.47 15.24 -4.44
C LEU A 142 -3.13 16.52 -3.92
N LEU A 143 -4.23 16.42 -3.14
CA LEU A 143 -4.80 17.59 -2.47
C LEU A 143 -3.79 18.26 -1.53
N ALA A 144 -3.01 17.48 -0.77
CA ALA A 144 -2.05 18.02 0.19
C ALA A 144 -0.76 18.58 -0.46
N LEU A 145 -0.31 17.98 -1.57
CA LEU A 145 0.95 18.35 -2.24
C LEU A 145 0.78 19.46 -3.28
N THR A 146 -0.41 19.64 -3.83
CA THR A 146 -0.64 20.64 -4.90
C THR A 146 -1.19 21.96 -4.38
N ARG A 147 -1.46 22.07 -3.07
CA ARG A 147 -2.08 23.24 -2.45
C ARG A 147 -1.29 23.70 -1.22
N PRO A 148 -1.29 25.00 -0.92
CA PRO A 148 -0.77 25.47 0.36
C PRO A 148 -1.62 24.93 1.51
N ILE A 149 -1.00 24.71 2.66
CA ILE A 149 -1.63 24.10 3.84
C ILE A 149 -2.94 24.81 4.23
N THR A 150 -2.98 26.13 4.12
CA THR A 150 -4.16 26.96 4.41
C THR A 150 -5.38 26.61 3.55
N GLU A 151 -5.17 26.26 2.28
CA GLU A 151 -6.24 25.86 1.36
C GLU A 151 -6.68 24.41 1.57
N VAL A 152 -5.80 23.53 2.08
CA VAL A 152 -6.11 22.11 2.27
C VAL A 152 -7.28 21.91 3.24
N PHE A 153 -7.40 22.74 4.27
CA PHE A 153 -8.50 22.65 5.24
C PHE A 153 -9.88 22.91 4.62
N GLY A 154 -9.95 23.67 3.53
CA GLY A 154 -11.19 23.92 2.78
C GLY A 154 -11.53 22.83 1.75
N THR A 155 -10.74 21.75 1.68
CA THR A 155 -10.93 20.65 0.73
C THR A 155 -11.45 19.39 1.43
N GLU A 156 -11.81 18.39 0.63
CA GLU A 156 -12.19 17.06 1.12
C GLU A 156 -11.00 16.26 1.71
N HIS A 157 -9.79 16.82 1.82
CA HIS A 157 -8.60 16.12 2.31
C HIS A 157 -8.83 15.45 3.68
N ALA A 158 -9.48 16.13 4.63
CA ALA A 158 -9.73 15.54 5.95
C ALA A 158 -10.65 14.31 5.88
N ARG A 159 -11.65 14.32 4.97
CA ARG A 159 -12.58 13.21 4.78
C ARG A 159 -11.87 12.03 4.13
N PHE A 160 -11.22 12.24 2.99
CA PHE A 160 -10.51 11.18 2.28
C PHE A 160 -9.27 10.70 3.03
N GLY A 161 -8.58 11.57 3.77
CA GLY A 161 -7.45 11.21 4.63
C GLY A 161 -7.85 10.28 5.77
N ARG A 162 -9.03 10.46 6.38
CA ARG A 162 -9.56 9.51 7.38
C ARG A 162 -9.88 8.16 6.76
N VAL A 163 -10.53 8.15 5.59
CA VAL A 163 -10.85 6.91 4.87
C VAL A 163 -9.55 6.19 4.46
N ALA A 164 -8.59 6.91 3.87
CA ALA A 164 -7.27 6.40 3.50
C ALA A 164 -6.57 5.75 4.70
N ALA A 165 -6.45 6.47 5.81
CA ALA A 165 -5.78 5.97 7.01
C ALA A 165 -6.43 4.69 7.55
N SER A 166 -7.76 4.63 7.59
CA SER A 166 -8.48 3.42 8.02
C SER A 166 -8.25 2.24 7.08
N LEU A 167 -8.41 2.44 5.76
CA LEU A 167 -8.21 1.39 4.77
C LEU A 167 -6.78 0.85 4.81
N TRP A 168 -5.78 1.73 4.88
CA TRP A 168 -4.38 1.34 4.95
C TRP A 168 -4.07 0.57 6.24
N LEU A 169 -4.54 1.08 7.39
CA LEU A 169 -4.28 0.45 8.68
C LEU A 169 -4.85 -0.97 8.71
N VAL A 170 -6.11 -1.15 8.30
CA VAL A 170 -6.75 -2.47 8.26
C VAL A 170 -6.04 -3.38 7.25
N SER A 171 -5.73 -2.87 6.05
CA SER A 171 -5.03 -3.65 5.03
C SER A 171 -3.65 -4.12 5.52
N PHE A 172 -2.82 -3.25 6.11
CA PHE A 172 -1.50 -3.65 6.64
C PHE A 172 -1.61 -4.66 7.78
N VAL A 173 -2.60 -4.53 8.67
CA VAL A 173 -2.85 -5.52 9.73
C VAL A 173 -3.18 -6.87 9.12
N LEU A 174 -4.11 -6.93 8.15
CA LEU A 174 -4.46 -8.18 7.47
C LEU A 174 -3.28 -8.75 6.68
N GLY A 175 -2.44 -7.91 6.07
CA GLY A 175 -1.22 -8.35 5.39
C GLY A 175 -0.22 -9.02 6.33
N ASN A 176 -0.07 -8.50 7.55
CA ASN A 176 0.72 -9.16 8.59
C ASN A 176 0.08 -10.46 9.07
N VAL A 177 -1.25 -10.55 9.17
CA VAL A 177 -1.94 -11.81 9.49
C VAL A 177 -1.67 -12.87 8.41
N VAL A 178 -1.78 -12.51 7.13
CA VAL A 178 -1.45 -13.37 5.99
C VAL A 178 0.00 -13.86 6.09
N TYR A 179 0.94 -12.96 6.41
CA TYR A 179 2.34 -13.31 6.62
C TYR A 179 2.53 -14.31 7.78
N VAL A 180 1.91 -14.06 8.94
CA VAL A 180 2.02 -14.95 10.10
C VAL A 180 1.48 -16.34 9.79
N LEU A 181 0.36 -16.41 9.07
CA LEU A 181 -0.22 -17.68 8.63
C LEU A 181 0.69 -18.45 7.67
N LEU A 182 1.41 -17.77 6.77
CA LEU A 182 2.25 -18.40 5.75
C LEU A 182 3.66 -18.78 6.21
N TYR A 183 4.21 -18.08 7.20
CA TYR A 183 5.65 -18.14 7.48
C TYR A 183 6.00 -18.35 8.96
N VAL A 184 5.01 -18.30 9.86
CA VAL A 184 5.24 -18.42 11.30
C VAL A 184 4.46 -19.58 11.89
N ILE A 185 3.19 -19.74 11.51
CA ILE A 185 2.31 -20.80 12.04
C ILE A 185 2.43 -22.08 11.22
N TYR A 186 2.45 -21.98 9.90
CA TYR A 186 2.58 -23.08 8.95
C TYR A 186 3.83 -22.87 8.10
#